data_AF-A0A2G9YGV5-F1
#
_entry.id   AF-A0A2G9YGV5-F1
#
_cell.length_a   1.000
_cell.length_b   1.000
_cell.length_c   1.000
_cell.angle_alpha   90.00
_cell.angle_beta   90.00
_cell.angle_gamma   90.00
#
_symmetry.space_group_name_H-M   'P 1'
#
loop_
_entity.id
_entity.type
_entity.pdbx_description
1 polymer ?
#
loop_
_entity_poly.entity_id
_entity_poly.type
_entity_poly.pdbx_seq_one_letter_code
_entity_poly.pdbx_strand_id
1 'polypeptide(L)'
;VAKKEGSKTHLFRATGQTLKFDGFLKVYPLKFEETELPLLEKNDSLNLIKLVPIQHFTQPPARYSEASLIKALEKFGVGRPSTYAPTLEIIQVRGYVKKDEKKLFLPTDIGSIVNELLVKHFPEIVDIDFTAKMELEFDLISIGKKKWVPVIEEFYIPFKENLKLKEKEISKKDFAQEKTDEICPDCAKPLVIKISRFGKFYACSDFPKCKYKKNINISLGLRCPKCLSADRQDKAGEIIERRTKKRKIFYGCSKWPNCDFAVWDKPTGEICKICQSLIVKTKWRKEKCANPDCPSNQKIVVATDS
;
A
#
# COMPACT_ATOMS: atom_id res chain seq x y z
N VAL A 1 59.91 -18.14 -0.04
CA VAL A 1 59.06 -18.08 1.16
C VAL A 1 58.21 -16.81 1.06
N ALA A 2 56.93 -16.97 0.70
CA ALA A 2 55.86 -16.00 0.94
C ALA A 2 54.54 -16.72 0.57
N LYS A 3 54.06 -17.59 1.47
CA LYS A 3 52.69 -18.12 1.39
C LYS A 3 51.76 -16.92 1.60
N LYS A 4 51.13 -16.43 0.53
CA LYS A 4 49.98 -15.53 0.67
C LYS A 4 48.85 -16.32 1.32
N GLU A 5 48.55 -15.97 2.56
CA GLU A 5 47.45 -16.51 3.34
C GLU A 5 46.13 -16.38 2.58
N GLY A 6 45.45 -17.52 2.37
CA GLY A 6 44.03 -17.59 2.05
C GLY A 6 43.63 -17.45 0.58
N SER A 7 44.04 -18.37 -0.31
CA SER A 7 43.37 -18.48 -1.62
C SER A 7 41.95 -19.04 -1.44
N LYS A 8 40.98 -18.17 -1.21
CA LYS A 8 39.57 -18.54 -1.27
C LYS A 8 39.27 -18.90 -2.73
N THR A 9 38.98 -20.17 -2.99
CA THR A 9 38.43 -20.62 -4.27
C THR A 9 37.03 -20.04 -4.42
N HIS A 10 36.80 -19.27 -5.48
CA HIS A 10 35.52 -18.64 -5.78
C HIS A 10 34.79 -19.41 -6.89
N LEU A 11 33.50 -19.67 -6.70
CA LEU A 11 32.66 -20.33 -7.68
C LEU A 11 31.70 -19.31 -8.30
N PHE A 12 31.74 -19.17 -9.61
CA PHE A 12 30.78 -18.37 -10.38
C PHE A 12 29.82 -19.32 -11.10
N ARG A 13 28.56 -18.88 -11.25
CA ARG A 13 27.51 -19.64 -11.92
C ARG A 13 26.87 -18.80 -13.00
N ALA A 14 26.76 -19.35 -14.20
CA ALA A 14 25.93 -18.84 -15.28
C ALA A 14 24.85 -19.87 -15.62
N THR A 15 23.65 -19.41 -15.95
CA THR A 15 22.53 -20.24 -16.38
C THR A 15 21.93 -19.62 -17.62
N GLY A 16 21.79 -20.42 -18.68
CA GLY A 16 21.24 -20.01 -19.96
C GLY A 16 20.05 -20.87 -20.35
N GLN A 17 19.22 -20.32 -21.22
CA GLN A 17 18.07 -20.99 -21.80
C GLN A 17 17.86 -20.46 -23.22
N THR A 18 17.63 -21.38 -24.16
CA THR A 18 17.39 -21.07 -25.58
C THR A 18 16.13 -21.78 -26.06
N LEU A 19 15.36 -21.11 -26.92
CA LEU A 19 14.12 -21.65 -27.47
C LEU A 19 14.44 -22.47 -28.72
N LYS A 20 14.35 -23.80 -28.61
CA LYS A 20 14.58 -24.70 -29.75
C LYS A 20 13.42 -24.73 -30.74
N PHE A 21 12.20 -24.46 -30.28
CA PHE A 21 10.98 -24.51 -31.08
C PHE A 21 9.88 -23.64 -30.49
N ASP A 22 9.29 -22.78 -31.33
CA ASP A 22 8.37 -21.73 -30.89
C ASP A 22 7.00 -22.27 -30.44
N GLY A 23 6.52 -23.37 -31.03
CA GLY A 23 5.24 -23.99 -30.67
C GLY A 23 4.08 -22.99 -30.58
N PHE A 24 3.38 -22.97 -29.44
CA PHE A 24 2.25 -22.07 -29.19
C PHE A 24 2.65 -20.59 -29.11
N LEU A 25 3.93 -20.27 -28.84
CA LEU A 25 4.42 -18.88 -28.78
C LEU A 25 4.30 -18.18 -30.15
N LYS A 26 4.23 -18.94 -31.24
CA LYS A 26 3.97 -18.42 -32.59
C LYS A 26 2.58 -17.78 -32.72
N VAL A 27 1.61 -18.26 -31.94
CA VAL A 27 0.23 -17.75 -31.93
C VAL A 27 0.02 -16.79 -30.75
N TYR A 28 0.67 -17.04 -29.61
CA TYR A 28 0.58 -16.21 -28.42
C TYR A 28 1.98 -15.80 -27.91
N PRO A 29 2.58 -14.74 -28.47
CA PRO A 29 3.94 -14.34 -28.15
C PRO A 29 4.00 -13.81 -26.70
N LEU A 30 4.63 -14.58 -25.83
CA LEU A 30 5.01 -14.15 -24.48
C LEU A 30 6.41 -13.53 -24.52
N LYS A 31 6.66 -12.51 -23.69
CA LYS A 31 8.03 -12.01 -23.49
C LYS A 31 8.88 -13.10 -22.85
N PHE A 32 9.75 -13.71 -23.65
CA PHE A 32 10.70 -14.71 -23.24
C PHE A 32 12.10 -14.10 -23.40
N GLU A 33 12.89 -14.05 -22.33
CA GLU A 33 14.27 -13.58 -22.37
C GLU A 33 15.19 -14.78 -22.60
N GLU A 34 15.69 -14.92 -23.81
CA GLU A 34 16.71 -15.93 -24.12
C GLU A 34 18.05 -15.48 -23.61
N THR A 35 18.72 -16.37 -22.88
CA THR A 35 20.08 -16.15 -22.42
C THR A 35 20.94 -17.23 -23.05
N GLU A 36 21.46 -16.93 -24.24
CA GLU A 36 22.37 -17.82 -24.94
C GLU A 36 23.70 -17.89 -24.20
N LEU A 37 24.22 -19.11 -24.03
CA LEU A 37 25.56 -19.35 -23.50
C LEU A 37 26.44 -19.89 -24.61
N PRO A 38 27.73 -19.51 -24.65
CA PRO A 38 28.68 -20.10 -25.57
C PRO A 38 28.86 -21.60 -25.25
N LEU A 39 29.24 -22.37 -26.27
CA LEU A 39 29.69 -23.75 -26.09
C LEU A 39 30.99 -23.74 -25.27
N LEU A 40 31.01 -24.47 -24.16
CA LEU A 40 32.14 -24.60 -23.24
C LEU A 40 32.33 -26.07 -22.85
N GLU A 41 33.58 -26.50 -22.76
CA GLU A 41 33.98 -27.81 -22.28
C GLU A 41 34.51 -27.76 -20.83
N LYS A 42 34.56 -28.93 -20.20
CA LYS A 42 35.06 -29.04 -18.83
C LYS A 42 36.56 -28.70 -18.81
N ASN A 43 36.93 -27.72 -17.99
CA ASN A 43 38.29 -27.16 -17.84
C ASN A 43 38.70 -26.12 -18.89
N ASP A 44 37.77 -25.58 -19.67
CA ASP A 44 38.05 -24.42 -20.52
C ASP A 44 38.56 -23.23 -19.69
N SER A 45 39.64 -22.62 -20.17
CA SER A 45 40.24 -21.44 -19.54
C SER A 45 39.47 -20.18 -19.96
N LEU A 46 38.85 -19.51 -18.99
CA LEU A 46 38.09 -18.27 -19.22
C LEU A 46 38.90 -17.04 -18.79
N ASN A 47 38.95 -16.04 -19.67
CA ASN A 47 39.59 -14.76 -19.36
C ASN A 47 38.61 -13.85 -18.62
N LEU A 48 39.05 -13.31 -17.48
CA LEU A 48 38.29 -12.32 -16.74
C LEU A 48 38.29 -10.98 -17.49
N ILE A 49 37.13 -10.58 -18.01
CA ILE A 49 36.98 -9.29 -18.70
C ILE A 49 36.71 -8.17 -17.69
N LYS A 50 35.72 -8.36 -16.81
CA LYS A 50 35.26 -7.35 -15.84
C LYS A 50 34.63 -8.00 -14.61
N LEU A 51 34.87 -7.42 -13.44
CA LEU A 51 34.12 -7.70 -12.22
C LEU A 51 33.21 -6.51 -11.91
N VAL A 52 31.89 -6.75 -11.86
CA VAL A 52 30.90 -5.74 -11.48
C VAL A 52 30.32 -6.13 -10.13
N PRO A 53 30.69 -5.43 -9.04
CA PRO A 53 30.08 -5.67 -7.74
C PRO A 53 28.66 -5.10 -7.76
N ILE A 54 27.65 -5.97 -7.56
CA ILE A 54 26.24 -5.57 -7.46
C ILE A 54 25.78 -5.82 -6.04
N GLN A 55 25.28 -4.78 -5.40
CA GLN A 55 24.64 -4.90 -4.09
C GLN A 55 23.14 -5.15 -4.29
N HIS A 56 22.63 -6.20 -3.65
CA HIS A 56 21.21 -6.51 -3.63
C HIS A 56 20.65 -6.35 -2.22
N PHE A 57 19.38 -5.95 -2.14
CA PHE A 57 18.59 -5.92 -0.92
C PHE A 57 17.44 -6.91 -1.05
N THR A 58 17.09 -7.59 0.04
CA THR A 58 15.86 -8.38 0.11
C THR A 58 14.66 -7.44 -0.01
N GLN A 59 13.74 -7.78 -0.91
CA GLN A 59 12.49 -7.03 -1.04
C GLN A 59 11.42 -7.66 -0.15
N PRO A 60 10.55 -6.85 0.48
CA PRO A 60 9.40 -7.38 1.19
C PRO A 60 8.43 -8.06 0.21
N PRO A 61 7.53 -8.93 0.70
CA PRO A 61 6.49 -9.54 -0.13
C PRO A 61 5.72 -8.49 -0.93
N ALA A 62 5.48 -8.79 -2.21
CA ALA A 62 4.72 -7.91 -3.08
C ALA A 62 3.28 -7.78 -2.58
N ARG A 63 2.73 -6.56 -2.63
CA ARG A 63 1.32 -6.32 -2.34
C ARG A 63 0.43 -6.89 -3.42
N TYR A 64 -0.82 -7.16 -3.07
CA TYR A 64 -1.80 -7.68 -4.00
C TYR A 64 -2.28 -6.62 -5.00
N SER A 65 -2.26 -6.95 -6.29
CA SER A 65 -3.18 -6.40 -7.30
C SER A 65 -4.53 -7.13 -7.26
N GLU A 66 -5.53 -6.65 -7.99
CA GLU A 66 -6.82 -7.36 -8.15
C GLU A 66 -6.62 -8.78 -8.68
N ALA A 67 -5.85 -8.95 -9.76
CA ALA A 67 -5.60 -10.27 -10.33
C ALA A 67 -4.90 -11.21 -9.33
N SER A 68 -3.89 -10.73 -8.61
CA SER A 68 -3.19 -11.56 -7.62
C SER A 68 -4.03 -11.86 -6.38
N LEU A 69 -4.94 -10.95 -5.99
CA LEU A 69 -5.86 -11.19 -4.88
C LEU A 69 -6.92 -12.22 -5.26
N ILE A 70 -7.49 -12.11 -6.47
CA ILE A 70 -8.43 -13.11 -7.01
C ILE A 70 -7.75 -14.47 -7.07
N LYS A 71 -6.52 -14.54 -7.60
CA LYS A 71 -5.75 -15.78 -7.65
C LYS A 71 -5.48 -16.36 -6.25
N ALA A 72 -5.26 -15.51 -5.25
CA ALA A 72 -5.10 -15.95 -3.86
C ALA A 72 -6.42 -16.49 -3.29
N LEU A 73 -7.53 -15.77 -3.47
CA LEU A 73 -8.87 -16.19 -3.06
C LEU A 73 -9.24 -17.55 -3.67
N GLU A 74 -9.04 -17.71 -4.97
CA GLU A 74 -9.23 -18.97 -5.69
C GLU A 74 -8.35 -20.08 -5.14
N LYS A 75 -7.06 -19.83 -4.92
CA LYS A 75 -6.12 -20.80 -4.34
C LYS A 75 -6.58 -21.30 -2.96
N PHE A 76 -7.16 -20.43 -2.15
CA PHE A 76 -7.68 -20.78 -0.82
C PHE A 76 -9.13 -21.26 -0.84
N GLY A 77 -9.79 -21.36 -2.00
CA GLY A 77 -11.18 -21.79 -2.11
C GLY A 77 -12.21 -20.78 -1.59
N VAL A 78 -11.79 -19.55 -1.31
CA VAL A 78 -12.64 -18.47 -0.80
C VAL A 78 -13.26 -17.72 -1.99
N GLY A 79 -14.59 -17.70 -2.05
CA GLY A 79 -15.34 -17.07 -3.14
C GLY A 79 -15.39 -17.87 -4.43
N ARG A 80 -16.13 -17.36 -5.41
CA ARG A 80 -16.45 -17.98 -6.71
C ARG A 80 -16.35 -16.94 -7.83
N PRO A 81 -16.34 -17.34 -9.11
CA PRO A 81 -16.31 -16.39 -10.24
C PRO A 81 -17.38 -15.29 -10.17
N SER A 82 -18.55 -15.61 -9.60
CA SER A 82 -19.65 -14.67 -9.37
C SER A 82 -19.40 -13.69 -8.22
N THR A 83 -18.50 -13.98 -7.28
CA THR A 83 -18.32 -13.18 -6.05
C THR A 83 -16.98 -12.46 -5.96
N TYR A 84 -16.00 -12.77 -6.82
CA TYR A 84 -14.70 -12.09 -6.81
C TYR A 84 -14.80 -10.58 -7.04
N ALA A 85 -15.39 -10.15 -8.16
CA ALA A 85 -15.51 -8.73 -8.46
C ALA A 85 -16.38 -7.97 -7.42
N PRO A 86 -17.57 -8.47 -7.02
CA PRO A 86 -18.36 -7.84 -5.96
C PRO A 86 -17.63 -7.73 -4.63
N THR A 87 -16.91 -8.77 -4.20
CA THR A 87 -16.15 -8.75 -2.94
C THR A 87 -15.09 -7.65 -2.96
N LEU A 88 -14.29 -7.60 -4.03
CA LEU A 88 -13.24 -6.58 -4.22
C LEU A 88 -13.83 -5.16 -4.23
N GLU A 89 -15.00 -4.96 -4.83
CA GLU A 89 -15.69 -3.68 -4.83
C GLU A 89 -16.17 -3.28 -3.43
N ILE A 90 -16.83 -4.19 -2.71
CA ILE A 90 -17.41 -3.92 -1.38
C ILE A 90 -16.33 -3.50 -0.38
N ILE A 91 -15.19 -4.21 -0.33
CA ILE A 91 -14.11 -3.89 0.61
C ILE A 91 -13.46 -2.53 0.31
N GLN A 92 -13.49 -2.08 -0.95
CA GLN A 92 -13.04 -0.75 -1.35
C GLN A 92 -14.07 0.33 -1.01
N VAL A 93 -15.35 0.10 -1.34
CA VAL A 93 -16.45 1.04 -1.07
C VAL A 93 -16.63 1.28 0.42
N ARG A 94 -16.52 0.24 1.25
CA ARG A 94 -16.54 0.34 2.72
C ARG A 94 -15.27 0.96 3.31
N GLY A 95 -14.24 1.16 2.50
CA GLY A 95 -13.00 1.81 2.89
C GLY A 95 -12.10 0.94 3.77
N TYR A 96 -12.23 -0.39 3.75
CA TYR A 96 -11.31 -1.30 4.44
C TYR A 96 -9.96 -1.39 3.74
N VAL A 97 -9.96 -1.26 2.42
CA VAL A 97 -8.75 -1.21 1.60
C VAL A 97 -8.80 -0.03 0.65
N LYS A 98 -7.64 0.43 0.21
CA LYS A 98 -7.45 1.44 -0.84
C LYS A 98 -6.40 0.97 -1.82
N LYS A 99 -6.44 1.48 -3.05
CA LYS A 99 -5.37 1.27 -4.04
C LYS A 99 -4.31 2.38 -3.94
N ASP A 100 -3.05 1.99 -4.03
CA ASP A 100 -1.94 2.94 -4.15
C ASP A 100 -1.78 3.46 -5.58
N GLU A 101 -0.77 4.31 -5.80
CA GLU A 101 -0.43 4.84 -7.14
C GLU A 101 -0.08 3.73 -8.16
N LYS A 102 0.32 2.55 -7.69
CA LYS A 102 0.63 1.38 -8.52
C LYS A 102 -0.59 0.47 -8.71
N LYS A 103 -1.78 0.88 -8.26
CA LYS A 103 -3.03 0.10 -8.24
C LYS A 103 -2.94 -1.18 -7.39
N LEU A 104 -2.05 -1.21 -6.40
CA LEU A 104 -1.91 -2.31 -5.44
C LEU A 104 -2.72 -1.99 -4.17
N PHE A 105 -3.30 -3.02 -3.57
CA PHE A 105 -4.09 -2.89 -2.36
C PHE A 105 -3.23 -2.55 -1.14
N LEU A 106 -3.76 -1.62 -0.34
CA LEU A 106 -3.28 -1.22 0.96
C LEU A 106 -4.44 -1.33 1.96
N PRO A 107 -4.24 -1.96 3.13
CA PRO A 107 -5.21 -1.87 4.21
C PRO A 107 -5.31 -0.41 4.68
N THR A 108 -6.52 0.00 5.07
CA THR A 108 -6.73 1.26 5.79
C THR A 108 -6.71 1.00 7.29
N ASP A 109 -6.55 2.06 8.09
CA ASP A 109 -6.62 1.95 9.55
C ASP A 109 -7.93 1.32 10.02
N ILE A 110 -9.05 1.68 9.38
CA ILE A 110 -10.37 1.10 9.67
C ILE A 110 -10.38 -0.39 9.33
N GLY A 111 -9.83 -0.76 8.17
CA GLY A 111 -9.73 -2.15 7.74
C GLY A 111 -8.93 -3.00 8.72
N SER A 112 -7.76 -2.52 9.14
CA SER A 112 -6.91 -3.22 10.10
C SER A 112 -7.60 -3.41 11.45
N ILE A 113 -8.26 -2.37 11.99
CA ILE A 113 -8.91 -2.45 13.30
C ILE A 113 -10.13 -3.36 13.27
N VAL A 114 -10.93 -3.28 12.20
CA VAL A 114 -12.06 -4.20 12.03
C VAL A 114 -11.55 -5.63 11.91
N ASN A 115 -10.48 -5.86 11.15
CA ASN A 115 -9.86 -7.18 11.04
C ASN A 115 -9.35 -7.70 12.39
N GLU A 116 -8.61 -6.89 13.16
CA GLU A 116 -8.11 -7.25 14.49
C GLU A 116 -9.26 -7.59 15.45
N LEU A 117 -10.35 -6.81 15.43
CA LEU A 117 -11.54 -7.07 16.22
C LEU A 117 -12.18 -8.41 15.84
N LEU A 118 -12.37 -8.65 14.54
CA LEU A 118 -12.98 -9.89 14.07
C LEU A 118 -12.10 -11.11 14.36
N VAL A 119 -10.79 -11.03 14.13
CA VAL A 119 -9.85 -12.13 14.46
C VAL A 119 -9.84 -12.42 15.95
N LYS A 120 -9.92 -11.39 16.80
CA LYS A 120 -9.89 -11.56 18.26
C LYS A 120 -11.19 -12.15 18.82
N HIS A 121 -12.34 -11.74 18.29
CA HIS A 121 -13.65 -12.04 18.89
C HIS A 121 -14.46 -13.09 18.11
N PHE A 122 -14.17 -13.27 16.82
CA PHE A 122 -14.84 -14.19 15.90
C PHE A 122 -13.84 -15.00 15.05
N PRO A 123 -12.81 -15.63 15.65
CA PRO A 123 -11.72 -16.27 14.91
C PRO A 123 -12.21 -17.36 13.95
N GLU A 124 -13.19 -18.15 14.36
CA GLU A 124 -13.72 -19.25 13.54
C GLU A 124 -14.37 -18.75 12.23
N ILE A 125 -15.03 -17.59 12.25
CA ILE A 125 -15.84 -17.11 11.12
C ILE A 125 -14.97 -16.37 10.09
N VAL A 126 -13.88 -15.75 10.54
CA VAL A 126 -12.92 -15.07 9.65
C VAL A 126 -11.75 -15.95 9.26
N ASP A 127 -11.74 -17.19 9.72
CA ASP A 127 -10.77 -18.18 9.29
C ASP A 127 -10.96 -18.54 7.81
N ILE A 128 -9.83 -18.71 7.12
CA ILE A 128 -9.80 -18.96 5.68
C ILE A 128 -10.38 -20.35 5.38
N ASP A 129 -10.02 -21.35 6.17
CA ASP A 129 -10.44 -22.74 5.95
C ASP A 129 -11.94 -22.90 6.26
N PHE A 130 -12.45 -22.23 7.30
CA PHE A 130 -13.88 -22.15 7.57
C PHE A 130 -14.65 -21.54 6.39
N THR A 131 -14.16 -20.41 5.88
CA THR A 131 -14.81 -19.72 4.75
C THR A 131 -14.82 -20.61 3.50
N ALA A 132 -13.72 -21.28 3.20
CA ALA A 132 -13.61 -22.21 2.08
C ALA A 132 -14.55 -23.42 2.24
N LYS A 133 -14.67 -23.96 3.46
CA LYS A 133 -15.61 -25.05 3.78
C LYS A 133 -17.05 -24.63 3.50
N MET A 134 -17.47 -23.45 3.96
CA MET A 134 -18.83 -22.94 3.72
C MET A 134 -19.14 -22.81 2.22
N GLU A 135 -18.20 -22.30 1.43
CA GLU A 135 -18.36 -22.21 -0.03
C GLU A 135 -18.52 -23.60 -0.67
N LEU A 136 -17.76 -24.60 -0.22
CA LEU A 136 -17.91 -25.98 -0.67
C LEU A 136 -19.27 -26.58 -0.27
N GLU A 137 -19.78 -26.25 0.91
CA GLU A 137 -21.10 -26.71 1.35
C GLU A 137 -22.23 -26.11 0.53
N PHE A 138 -22.12 -24.84 0.13
CA PHE A 138 -23.05 -24.21 -0.80
C PHE A 138 -23.00 -24.86 -2.19
N ASP A 139 -21.82 -25.23 -2.67
CA ASP A 139 -21.71 -25.99 -3.92
C ASP A 139 -22.42 -27.36 -3.79
N LEU A 140 -22.22 -28.09 -2.68
CA LEU A 140 -22.88 -29.36 -2.41
C LEU A 140 -24.41 -29.23 -2.34
N ILE A 141 -24.92 -28.12 -1.79
CA ILE A 141 -26.34 -27.80 -1.78
C ILE A 141 -26.85 -27.57 -3.20
N SER A 142 -26.11 -26.82 -4.02
CA SER A 142 -26.51 -26.49 -5.40
C SER A 142 -26.69 -27.73 -6.29
N ILE A 143 -25.91 -28.79 -6.03
CA ILE A 143 -26.00 -30.07 -6.75
C ILE A 143 -26.89 -31.11 -6.04
N GLY A 144 -27.59 -30.71 -4.98
CA GLY A 144 -28.53 -31.57 -4.26
C GLY A 144 -27.91 -32.63 -3.33
N LYS A 145 -26.60 -32.56 -3.05
CA LYS A 145 -25.90 -33.51 -2.16
C LYS A 145 -26.05 -33.17 -0.67
N LYS A 146 -26.37 -31.92 -0.33
CA LYS A 146 -26.66 -31.48 1.05
C LYS A 146 -27.98 -30.69 1.08
N LYS A 147 -28.71 -30.79 2.19
CA LYS A 147 -29.84 -29.90 2.48
C LYS A 147 -29.32 -28.59 3.07
N TRP A 148 -29.88 -27.46 2.67
CA TRP A 148 -29.38 -26.15 3.09
C TRP A 148 -29.72 -25.81 4.56
N VAL A 149 -30.89 -26.23 5.05
CA VAL A 149 -31.35 -25.89 6.42
C VAL A 149 -30.37 -26.39 7.50
N PRO A 150 -29.93 -27.66 7.50
CA PRO A 150 -28.96 -28.14 8.50
C PRO A 150 -27.62 -27.42 8.45
N VAL A 151 -27.13 -27.08 7.24
CA VAL A 151 -25.85 -26.36 7.06
C VAL A 151 -25.94 -24.96 7.67
N ILE A 152 -27.03 -24.24 7.42
CA ILE A 152 -27.24 -22.91 8.02
C ILE A 152 -27.44 -23.01 9.53
N GLU A 153 -28.14 -24.03 10.02
CA GLU A 153 -28.37 -24.25 11.45
C GLU A 153 -27.06 -24.53 12.21
N GLU A 154 -26.19 -25.37 11.65
CA GLU A 154 -24.86 -25.68 12.18
C GLU A 154 -23.99 -24.42 12.34
N PHE A 155 -24.09 -23.47 11.40
CA PHE A 155 -23.40 -22.18 11.50
C PHE A 155 -24.09 -21.20 12.48
N TYR A 156 -25.41 -21.04 12.35
CA TYR A 156 -26.13 -19.93 12.97
C TYR A 156 -26.28 -20.08 14.49
N ILE A 157 -26.49 -21.30 14.99
CA ILE A 157 -26.69 -21.53 16.43
C ILE A 157 -25.43 -21.11 17.23
N PRO A 158 -24.22 -21.62 16.93
CA PRO A 158 -23.00 -21.20 17.64
C PRO A 158 -22.68 -19.72 17.44
N PHE A 159 -22.86 -19.21 16.21
CA PHE A 159 -22.61 -17.80 15.91
C PHE A 159 -23.49 -16.87 16.76
N LYS A 160 -24.79 -17.16 16.87
CA LYS A 160 -25.74 -16.34 17.62
C LYS A 160 -25.39 -16.29 19.11
N GLU A 161 -24.94 -17.41 19.68
CA GLU A 161 -24.51 -17.46 21.07
C GLU A 161 -23.25 -16.64 21.29
N ASN A 162 -22.22 -16.82 20.44
CA ASN A 162 -20.99 -16.04 20.52
C ASN A 162 -21.27 -14.54 20.34
N LEU A 163 -22.12 -14.17 19.38
CA LEU A 163 -22.51 -12.77 19.16
C LEU A 163 -23.14 -12.14 20.42
N LYS A 164 -24.08 -12.84 21.08
CA LYS A 164 -24.72 -12.35 22.32
C LYS A 164 -23.72 -12.17 23.47
N LEU A 165 -22.71 -13.03 23.56
CA LEU A 165 -21.65 -12.91 24.56
C LEU A 165 -20.76 -11.69 24.25
N LYS A 166 -20.29 -11.59 23.01
CA LYS A 166 -19.40 -10.51 22.57
C LYS A 166 -20.06 -9.14 22.57
N GLU A 167 -21.35 -9.04 22.31
CA GLU A 167 -22.11 -7.78 22.45
C GLU A 167 -22.08 -7.22 23.88
N LYS A 168 -21.98 -8.07 24.90
CA LYS A 168 -21.88 -7.65 26.31
C LYS A 168 -20.44 -7.32 26.71
N GLU A 169 -19.47 -8.04 26.18
CA GLU A 169 -18.05 -7.87 26.50
C GLU A 169 -17.41 -6.68 25.77
N ILE A 170 -17.82 -6.41 24.54
CA ILE A 170 -17.20 -5.40 23.68
C ILE A 170 -17.82 -4.03 23.97
N SER A 171 -17.05 -3.15 24.64
CA SER A 171 -17.43 -1.75 24.76
C SER A 171 -16.91 -0.95 23.57
N LYS A 172 -17.72 -0.03 23.02
CA LYS A 172 -17.25 0.96 22.01
C LYS A 172 -16.04 1.78 22.47
N LYS A 173 -15.75 1.80 23.78
CA LYS A 173 -14.61 2.51 24.36
C LYS A 173 -13.27 1.81 24.09
N ASP A 174 -13.26 0.50 23.87
CA ASP A 174 -12.02 -0.30 23.82
C ASP A 174 -11.22 -0.08 22.52
N PHE A 175 -11.86 0.43 21.47
CA PHE A 175 -11.28 0.55 20.12
C PHE A 175 -11.08 2.00 19.66
N ALA A 176 -11.42 2.98 20.51
CA ALA A 176 -11.57 4.38 20.10
C ALA A 176 -10.53 5.35 20.67
N GLN A 177 -9.51 4.86 21.38
CA GLN A 177 -8.60 5.76 22.11
C GLN A 177 -7.16 5.26 22.12
N GLU A 178 -6.44 5.44 21.01
CA GLU A 178 -4.99 5.60 21.13
C GLU A 178 -4.79 6.93 21.90
N LYS A 179 -4.24 6.84 23.11
CA LYS A 179 -3.88 8.02 23.91
C LYS A 179 -2.75 8.75 23.18
N THR A 180 -2.82 10.08 23.17
CA THR A 180 -1.80 10.92 22.56
C THR A 180 -1.22 11.85 23.59
N ASP A 181 -0.01 12.34 23.33
CA ASP A 181 0.65 13.34 24.17
C ASP A 181 0.12 14.76 23.89
N GLU A 182 -0.76 14.95 22.90
CA GLU A 182 -1.35 16.26 22.59
C GLU A 182 -2.47 16.61 23.60
N ILE A 183 -2.47 17.87 24.04
CA ILE A 183 -3.46 18.41 24.98
C ILE A 183 -4.54 19.19 24.22
N CYS A 184 -5.80 19.06 24.64
CA CYS A 184 -6.92 19.78 24.07
C CYS A 184 -6.80 21.29 24.38
N PRO A 185 -6.80 22.17 23.36
CA PRO A 185 -6.70 23.62 23.59
C PRO A 185 -7.93 24.22 24.29
N ASP A 186 -9.09 23.54 24.20
CA ASP A 186 -10.35 24.06 24.75
C ASP A 186 -10.53 23.75 26.25
N CYS A 187 -9.93 22.66 26.76
CA CYS A 187 -10.17 22.21 28.14
C CYS A 187 -8.96 21.59 28.85
N ALA A 188 -7.78 21.65 28.23
CA ALA A 188 -6.51 21.13 28.76
C ALA A 188 -6.48 19.62 29.10
N LYS A 189 -7.49 18.84 28.69
CA LYS A 189 -7.51 17.38 28.83
C LYS A 189 -6.80 16.70 27.66
N PRO A 190 -6.29 15.45 27.82
CA PRO A 190 -5.60 14.74 26.74
C PRO A 190 -6.48 14.57 25.49
N LEU A 191 -5.88 14.70 24.31
CA LEU A 191 -6.48 14.28 23.05
C LEU A 191 -6.31 12.75 22.88
N VAL A 192 -7.28 12.16 22.21
CA VAL A 192 -7.28 10.74 21.83
C VAL A 192 -7.52 10.63 20.33
N ILE A 193 -6.89 9.66 19.68
CA ILE A 193 -7.17 9.38 18.27
C ILE A 193 -8.46 8.56 18.19
N LYS A 194 -9.48 9.17 17.59
CA LYS A 194 -10.72 8.51 17.21
C LYS A 194 -10.74 8.26 15.73
N ILE A 195 -11.58 7.32 15.33
CA ILE A 195 -11.72 6.90 13.94
C ILE A 195 -13.11 7.23 13.47
N SER A 196 -13.19 7.86 12.30
CA SER A 196 -14.45 8.11 11.60
C SER A 196 -14.41 7.45 10.22
N ARG A 197 -15.54 7.46 9.51
CA ARG A 197 -15.59 7.07 8.08
C ARG A 197 -14.60 7.83 7.18
N PHE A 198 -14.05 8.94 7.65
CA PHE A 198 -13.10 9.78 6.92
C PHE A 198 -11.63 9.55 7.32
N GLY A 199 -11.38 8.65 8.27
CA GLY A 199 -10.05 8.34 8.81
C GLY A 199 -9.89 8.70 10.28
N LYS A 200 -8.66 8.55 10.77
CA LYS A 200 -8.23 8.92 12.13
C LYS A 200 -8.28 10.44 12.32
N PHE A 201 -8.72 10.88 13.49
CA PHE A 201 -8.78 12.30 13.90
C PHE A 201 -8.54 12.41 15.41
N TYR A 202 -7.97 13.53 15.85
CA TYR A 202 -7.88 13.85 17.27
C TYR A 202 -9.23 14.32 17.79
N ALA A 203 -9.64 13.77 18.93
CA ALA A 203 -10.81 14.19 19.68
C ALA A 203 -10.44 14.42 21.15
N CYS A 204 -11.12 15.34 21.83
CA CYS A 204 -10.94 15.47 23.27
C CYS A 204 -11.40 14.19 24.01
N SER A 205 -10.60 13.74 24.98
CA SER A 205 -10.94 12.62 25.88
C SER A 205 -12.25 12.87 26.65
N ASP A 206 -12.60 14.12 26.93
CA ASP A 206 -13.79 14.52 27.69
C ASP A 206 -15.07 14.65 26.86
N PHE A 207 -15.09 14.14 25.63
CA PHE A 207 -16.32 14.08 24.84
C PHE A 207 -17.38 13.21 25.55
N PRO A 208 -18.64 13.64 25.70
CA PRO A 208 -19.33 14.72 24.98
C PRO A 208 -19.26 16.13 25.59
N LYS A 209 -18.62 16.31 26.76
CA LYS A 209 -18.52 17.62 27.45
C LYS A 209 -17.65 18.60 26.66
N CYS A 210 -16.54 18.13 26.09
CA CYS A 210 -15.72 18.90 25.15
C CYS A 210 -15.85 18.33 23.73
N LYS A 211 -16.22 19.18 22.76
CA LYS A 211 -16.46 18.81 21.35
C LYS A 211 -15.29 19.10 20.41
N TYR A 212 -14.12 19.45 20.95
CA TYR A 212 -12.92 19.70 20.17
C TYR A 212 -12.56 18.49 19.29
N LYS A 213 -12.27 18.77 18.01
CA LYS A 213 -11.84 17.78 17.03
C LYS A 213 -10.84 18.42 16.05
N LYS A 214 -9.77 17.69 15.74
CA LYS A 214 -8.72 18.12 14.80
C LYS A 214 -8.37 16.96 13.87
N ASN A 215 -8.32 17.22 12.58
CA ASN A 215 -7.94 16.19 11.61
C ASN A 215 -6.46 15.82 11.80
N ILE A 216 -6.15 14.52 11.70
CA ILE A 216 -4.76 14.08 11.62
C ILE A 216 -4.33 14.28 10.18
N ASN A 217 -3.44 15.24 9.99
CA ASN A 217 -2.83 15.49 8.70
C ASN A 217 -1.63 14.55 8.54
N ILE A 218 -1.60 13.78 7.46
CA ILE A 218 -0.45 12.92 7.14
C ILE A 218 0.67 13.86 6.67
N SER A 219 1.64 14.11 7.55
CA SER A 219 2.86 14.82 7.17
C SER A 219 3.71 13.94 6.28
N LEU A 220 4.26 14.52 5.22
CA LEU A 220 5.25 13.86 4.38
C LEU A 220 6.67 13.94 4.99
N GLY A 221 6.83 14.58 6.16
CA GLY A 221 8.14 14.87 6.75
C GLY A 221 8.95 15.91 5.96
N LEU A 222 8.33 16.58 5.00
CA LEU A 222 8.96 17.56 4.12
C LEU A 222 8.68 18.98 4.65
N ARG A 223 9.71 19.81 4.76
CA ARG A 223 9.55 21.23 5.12
C ARG A 223 9.02 22.03 3.93
N CYS A 224 8.11 22.96 4.21
CA CYS A 224 7.51 23.83 3.20
C CYS A 224 8.57 24.79 2.62
N PRO A 225 8.85 24.74 1.30
CA PRO A 225 9.87 25.59 0.66
C PRO A 225 9.51 27.07 0.75
N LYS A 226 8.22 27.42 0.64
CA LYS A 226 7.74 28.81 0.78
C LYS A 226 7.93 29.37 2.20
N CYS A 227 7.93 28.50 3.22
CA CYS A 227 8.24 28.93 4.58
C CYS A 227 9.75 29.02 4.84
N LEU A 228 10.56 28.21 4.14
CA LEU A 228 12.02 28.27 4.23
C LEU A 228 12.59 29.54 3.56
N SER A 229 11.91 30.08 2.55
CA SER A 229 12.28 31.32 1.87
C SER A 229 11.83 32.60 2.58
N ALA A 230 11.02 32.50 3.65
CA ALA A 230 10.68 33.64 4.50
C ALA A 230 11.66 33.66 5.69
N ASP A 231 12.04 34.86 6.19
CA ASP A 231 13.14 35.16 7.13
C ASP A 231 13.11 34.48 8.53
N ARG A 232 12.51 33.29 8.68
CA ARG A 232 12.39 32.50 9.91
C ARG A 232 12.51 31.00 9.62
N GLN A 233 13.75 30.54 9.42
CA GLN A 233 14.09 29.12 9.20
C GLN A 233 13.65 28.22 10.37
N ASP A 234 13.56 28.78 11.58
CA ASP A 234 13.12 28.14 12.83
C ASP A 234 11.63 27.82 12.87
N LYS A 235 10.82 28.39 11.97
CA LYS A 235 9.36 28.23 11.92
C LYS A 235 8.87 27.81 10.53
N ALA A 236 9.57 26.92 9.84
CA ALA A 236 9.03 26.33 8.61
C ALA A 236 7.82 25.42 8.92
N GLY A 237 6.73 25.54 8.14
CA GLY A 237 5.64 24.56 8.17
C GLY A 237 6.05 23.25 7.50
N GLU A 238 5.29 22.18 7.72
CA GLU A 238 5.48 20.89 7.04
C GLU A 238 4.48 20.73 5.90
N ILE A 239 4.81 19.91 4.92
CA ILE A 239 3.91 19.58 3.82
C ILE A 239 3.03 18.40 4.25
N ILE A 240 1.73 18.66 4.22
CA ILE A 240 0.71 17.71 4.63
C ILE A 240 -0.22 17.36 3.46
N GLU A 241 -0.71 16.12 3.45
CA GLU A 241 -1.80 15.72 2.56
C GLU A 241 -3.11 16.39 3.00
N ARG A 242 -3.78 17.07 2.06
CA ARG A 242 -5.09 17.71 2.27
C ARG A 242 -6.07 17.25 1.20
N ARG A 243 -7.36 17.37 1.49
CA ARG A 243 -8.45 17.02 0.56
C ARG A 243 -9.37 18.20 0.32
N THR A 244 -9.74 18.41 -0.94
CA THR A 244 -10.76 19.37 -1.34
C THR A 244 -12.17 18.87 -0.99
N LYS A 245 -13.19 19.75 -1.07
CA LYS A 245 -14.60 19.36 -0.92
C LYS A 245 -15.03 18.23 -1.88
N LYS A 246 -14.41 18.18 -3.08
CA LYS A 246 -14.61 17.13 -4.10
C LYS A 246 -13.71 15.89 -3.90
N ARG A 247 -13.11 15.71 -2.72
CA ARG A 247 -12.19 14.60 -2.36
C ARG A 247 -10.89 14.50 -3.19
N LYS A 248 -10.56 15.49 -4.04
CA LYS A 248 -9.24 15.55 -4.69
C LYS A 248 -8.15 15.84 -3.66
N ILE A 249 -7.08 15.07 -3.68
CA ILE A 249 -5.90 15.24 -2.83
C ILE A 249 -5.03 16.36 -3.39
N PHE A 250 -4.49 17.18 -2.50
CA PHE A 250 -3.43 18.15 -2.78
C PHE A 250 -2.49 18.20 -1.57
N TYR A 251 -1.27 18.65 -1.77
CA TYR A 251 -0.25 18.74 -0.74
C TYR A 251 -0.01 20.21 -0.43
N GLY A 252 -0.23 20.62 0.81
CA GLY A 252 -0.14 22.02 1.20
C GLY A 252 0.60 22.22 2.51
N CYS A 253 0.97 23.47 2.80
CA CYS A 253 1.64 23.80 4.05
C CYS A 253 0.72 23.57 5.27
N SER A 254 1.28 23.03 6.36
CA SER A 254 0.60 22.84 7.63
C SER A 254 0.17 24.15 8.28
N LYS A 255 0.79 25.28 7.90
CA LYS A 255 0.48 26.63 8.41
C LYS A 255 -0.60 27.38 7.62
N TRP A 256 -1.31 26.71 6.71
CA TRP A 256 -2.47 27.30 6.03
C TRP A 256 -3.50 27.82 7.06
N PRO A 257 -4.07 29.03 6.90
CA PRO A 257 -4.03 29.92 5.73
C PRO A 257 -2.83 30.89 5.70
N ASN A 258 -1.99 30.93 6.73
CA ASN A 258 -0.85 31.85 6.81
C ASN A 258 0.24 31.53 5.77
N CYS A 259 0.27 30.29 5.27
CA CYS A 259 1.04 29.90 4.10
C CYS A 259 0.12 29.15 3.13
N ASP A 260 -0.06 29.74 1.96
CA ASP A 260 -0.88 29.31 0.82
C ASP A 260 -0.14 28.35 -0.13
N PHE A 261 1.03 27.85 0.25
CA PHE A 261 1.75 26.86 -0.56
C PHE A 261 0.89 25.61 -0.75
N ALA A 262 0.64 25.24 -2.01
CA ALA A 262 -0.12 24.07 -2.40
C ALA A 262 0.35 23.53 -3.76
N VAL A 263 0.44 22.20 -3.87
CA VAL A 263 0.74 21.48 -5.10
C VAL A 263 -0.19 20.28 -5.26
N TRP A 264 -0.53 19.95 -6.51
CA TRP A 264 -1.46 18.85 -6.81
C TRP A 264 -0.79 17.47 -6.83
N ASP A 265 0.43 17.42 -7.35
CA ASP A 265 1.22 16.20 -7.49
C ASP A 265 2.06 15.97 -6.23
N LYS A 266 2.40 14.71 -5.93
CA LYS A 266 3.08 14.33 -4.69
C LYS A 266 4.53 14.81 -4.69
N PRO A 267 4.98 15.61 -3.71
CA PRO A 267 6.38 16.03 -3.62
C PRO A 267 7.31 14.83 -3.41
N THR A 268 8.46 14.83 -4.10
CA THR A 268 9.53 13.84 -3.89
C THR A 268 10.43 14.19 -2.72
N GLY A 269 10.45 15.48 -2.33
CA GLY A 269 11.35 16.04 -1.33
C GLY A 269 12.59 16.70 -1.92
N GLU A 270 12.83 16.52 -3.22
CA GLU A 270 13.91 17.18 -3.93
C GLU A 270 13.52 18.60 -4.37
N ILE A 271 14.50 19.48 -4.45
CA ILE A 271 14.33 20.87 -4.88
C ILE A 271 14.90 21.04 -6.29
N CYS A 272 14.16 21.75 -7.15
CA CYS A 272 14.58 22.07 -8.50
C CYS A 272 15.80 23.00 -8.46
N LYS A 273 16.88 22.62 -9.16
CA LYS A 273 18.13 23.40 -9.22
C LYS A 273 17.98 24.75 -9.94
N ILE A 274 16.94 24.94 -10.75
CA ILE A 274 16.74 26.15 -11.58
C ILE A 274 15.93 27.20 -10.84
N CYS A 275 14.79 26.82 -10.26
CA CYS A 275 13.85 27.77 -9.66
C CYS A 275 13.59 27.54 -8.17
N GLN A 276 14.34 26.60 -7.55
CA GLN A 276 14.24 26.25 -6.13
C GLN A 276 12.84 25.81 -5.65
N SER A 277 11.93 25.50 -6.59
CA SER A 277 10.62 24.92 -6.28
C SER A 277 10.72 23.40 -6.09
N LEU A 278 9.74 22.80 -5.41
CA LEU A 278 9.74 21.35 -5.18
C LEU A 278 9.60 20.55 -6.47
N ILE A 279 10.27 19.40 -6.52
CA ILE A 279 10.04 18.38 -7.53
C ILE A 279 8.83 17.54 -7.09
N VAL A 280 7.92 17.32 -8.02
CA VAL A 280 6.69 16.55 -7.81
C VAL A 280 6.62 15.38 -8.76
N LYS A 281 6.09 14.27 -8.26
CA LYS A 281 5.85 13.05 -9.01
C LYS A 281 4.43 13.06 -9.58
N THR A 282 4.35 13.09 -10.91
CA THR A 282 3.09 13.01 -11.63
C THR A 282 2.46 11.63 -11.51
N LYS A 283 1.17 11.52 -11.88
CA LYS A 283 0.45 10.24 -12.02
C LYS A 283 1.17 9.20 -12.89
N TRP A 284 2.01 9.64 -13.83
CA TRP A 284 2.78 8.78 -14.73
C TRP A 284 4.18 8.44 -14.18
N ARG A 285 4.42 8.68 -12.88
CA ARG A 285 5.71 8.54 -12.19
C ARG A 285 6.85 9.36 -12.78
N LYS A 286 6.56 10.31 -13.67
CA LYS A 286 7.52 11.29 -14.16
C LYS A 286 7.68 12.40 -13.14
N GLU A 287 8.91 12.78 -12.89
CA GLU A 287 9.26 13.91 -12.04
C GLU A 287 9.24 15.19 -12.87
N LYS A 288 8.66 16.24 -12.31
CA LYS A 288 8.63 17.57 -12.91
C LYS A 288 8.76 18.62 -11.82
N CYS A 289 9.17 19.82 -12.19
CA CYS A 289 9.16 20.94 -11.25
C CYS A 289 7.72 21.35 -10.95
N ALA A 290 7.41 21.62 -9.68
CA ALA A 290 6.10 22.10 -9.25
C ALA A 290 5.77 23.52 -9.76
N ASN A 291 6.79 24.33 -10.06
CA ASN A 291 6.60 25.63 -10.70
C ASN A 291 6.29 25.42 -12.20
N PRO A 292 5.07 25.74 -12.67
CA PRO A 292 4.69 25.55 -14.08
C PRO A 292 5.60 26.30 -15.06
N ASP A 293 6.09 27.48 -14.65
CA ASP A 293 6.89 28.37 -15.49
C ASP A 293 8.38 28.01 -15.49
N CYS A 294 8.78 26.92 -14.81
CA CYS A 294 10.18 26.52 -14.77
C CYS A 294 10.66 25.98 -16.14
N PRO A 295 11.82 26.45 -16.65
CA PRO A 295 12.40 25.94 -17.90
C PRO A 295 12.63 24.42 -17.91
N SER A 296 12.86 23.79 -16.75
CA SER A 296 13.00 22.33 -16.64
C SER A 296 11.74 21.54 -17.04
N ASN A 297 10.58 22.19 -17.13
CA ASN A 297 9.32 21.56 -17.54
C ASN A 297 9.07 21.64 -19.05
N GLN A 298 9.85 22.44 -19.80
CA GLN A 298 9.71 22.54 -21.24
C GLN A 298 10.28 21.27 -21.90
N LYS A 299 9.50 20.64 -22.79
CA LYS A 299 10.02 19.56 -23.63
C LYS A 299 11.10 20.17 -24.52
N ILE A 300 12.31 19.62 -24.49
CA ILE A 300 13.32 19.89 -25.52
C ILE A 300 12.71 19.42 -26.84
N VAL A 301 12.19 20.36 -27.62
CA VAL A 301 11.89 20.10 -29.04
C VAL A 301 13.26 20.09 -29.70
N VAL A 302 13.83 18.90 -29.87
CA VAL A 302 15.01 18.76 -30.73
C VAL A 302 14.48 19.05 -32.13
N ALA A 303 14.77 20.24 -32.65
CA ALA A 303 14.63 20.53 -34.06
C ALA A 303 15.59 19.57 -34.79
N THR A 304 15.03 18.61 -35.50
CA THR A 304 15.76 17.90 -36.55
C THR A 304 15.87 18.88 -37.71
N ASP A 305 17.00 19.59 -37.78
CA ASP A 305 17.36 20.36 -38.96
C ASP A 305 17.50 19.41 -40.17
N SER A 306 17.10 19.95 -41.31
CA SER A 306 16.84 19.29 -42.59
C SER A 306 18.11 19.12 -43.41
#